data_AF-A0A3D5U9H3-F1
#
_entry.id   AF-A0A3D5U9H3-F1
#
_cell.length_a   1.000
_cell.length_b   1.000
_cell.length_c   1.000
_cell.angle_alpha   90.00
_cell.angle_beta   90.00
_cell.angle_gamma   90.00
#
_symmetry.space_group_name_H-M   'P 1'
#
loop_
_entity.id
_entity.type
_entity.pdbx_description
1 polymer ?
#
loop_
_entity_poly.entity_id
_entity_poly.type
_entity_poly.pdbx_seq_one_letter_code
_entity_poly.pdbx_strand_id
1 'polypeptide(L)'
;MRWKAIVILVFVAVSLMGQNTLQINGINEAEFVYRTAADSLNTYFSNEFGFNLAYREFNFGMKFIADLPKYSNEQTELMDEISPGSLSVEWEELYAGFARDEFSVHVGTTEETFGNGIVFRSYKDMEFDEDHRLQSVLMRYDGKLK
;
A
#
# COMPACT_ATOMS: atom_id res chain seq x y z
N MET A 1 -42.78 18.68 -4.09
CA MET A 1 -41.81 18.06 -3.16
C MET A 1 -40.48 17.68 -3.81
N ARG A 2 -40.45 17.14 -5.04
CA ARG A 2 -39.21 16.61 -5.67
C ARG A 2 -38.09 17.63 -5.93
N TRP A 3 -38.43 18.87 -6.30
CA TRP A 3 -37.43 19.90 -6.60
C TRP A 3 -36.64 20.39 -5.37
N LYS A 4 -37.28 20.44 -4.20
CA LYS A 4 -36.61 20.79 -2.93
C LYS A 4 -35.56 19.75 -2.54
N ALA A 5 -35.85 18.47 -2.78
CA ALA A 5 -34.89 17.39 -2.55
C ALA A 5 -33.68 17.51 -3.48
N ILE A 6 -33.90 17.86 -4.76
CA ILE A 6 -32.80 18.09 -5.73
C ILE A 6 -31.94 19.28 -5.31
N VAL A 7 -32.55 20.38 -4.88
CA VAL A 7 -31.81 21.57 -4.41
C VAL A 7 -30.98 21.25 -3.16
N ILE A 8 -31.53 20.47 -2.22
CA ILE A 8 -30.78 20.02 -1.04
C ILE A 8 -29.62 19.10 -1.46
N LEU A 9 -29.82 18.20 -2.42
CA LEU A 9 -28.77 17.31 -2.94
C LEU A 9 -27.64 18.07 -3.63
N VAL A 10 -27.97 19.10 -4.40
CA VAL A 10 -27.01 20.01 -5.03
C VAL A 10 -26.28 20.84 -3.97
N PHE A 11 -26.97 21.34 -2.95
CA PHE A 11 -26.36 22.12 -1.89
C PHE A 11 -25.40 21.28 -1.03
N VAL A 12 -25.76 20.02 -0.77
CA VAL A 12 -24.89 19.03 -0.10
C VAL A 12 -23.66 18.76 -0.96
N ALA A 13 -23.83 18.53 -2.28
CA ALA A 13 -22.71 18.32 -3.20
C ALA A 13 -21.74 19.51 -3.31
N VAL A 14 -22.25 20.74 -3.21
CA VAL A 14 -21.44 21.98 -3.26
C VAL A 14 -20.78 22.26 -1.90
N SER A 15 -21.46 22.02 -0.78
CA SER A 15 -20.92 22.23 0.58
C SER A 15 -19.75 21.30 0.94
N LEU A 16 -19.64 20.21 0.20
CA LEU A 16 -18.60 19.22 0.28
C LEU A 16 -17.22 19.78 -0.16
N MET A 17 -17.16 20.94 -0.83
CA MET A 17 -15.95 21.57 -1.39
C MET A 17 -14.98 22.26 -0.40
N GLY A 18 -14.93 21.85 0.87
CA GLY A 18 -14.21 22.56 1.94
C GLY A 18 -12.68 22.49 1.92
N GLN A 19 -12.08 21.46 1.34
CA GLN A 19 -10.63 21.37 1.08
C GLN A 19 -10.41 20.43 -0.11
N ASN A 20 -10.17 20.99 -1.29
CA ASN A 20 -10.50 20.37 -2.58
C ASN A 20 -9.29 19.93 -3.43
N THR A 21 -8.08 19.96 -2.88
CA THR A 21 -6.90 19.60 -3.66
C THR A 21 -6.81 18.09 -3.76
N LEU A 22 -7.12 17.57 -4.94
CA LEU A 22 -6.80 16.20 -5.32
C LEU A 22 -5.28 16.04 -5.26
N GLN A 23 -4.80 15.11 -4.43
CA GLN A 23 -3.41 14.73 -4.38
C GLN A 23 -3.28 13.34 -4.97
N ILE A 24 -2.47 13.22 -6.00
CA ILE A 24 -2.08 11.97 -6.61
C ILE A 24 -0.56 11.90 -6.51
N ASN A 25 -0.07 10.86 -5.84
CA ASN A 25 1.34 10.56 -5.76
C ASN A 25 1.54 9.09 -6.15
N GLY A 26 2.71 8.77 -6.67
CA GLY A 26 3.04 7.39 -6.98
C GLY A 26 4.52 7.22 -7.19
N ILE A 27 4.95 5.96 -7.13
CA ILE A 27 6.30 5.53 -7.43
C ILE A 27 6.20 4.47 -8.54
N ASN A 28 7.11 4.55 -9.50
CA ASN A 28 7.35 3.48 -10.43
C ASN A 28 8.84 3.24 -10.49
N GLU A 29 9.26 2.07 -10.04
CA GLU A 29 10.64 1.68 -9.99
C GLU A 29 10.82 0.35 -10.73
N ALA A 30 11.83 0.28 -11.58
CA ALA A 30 12.19 -0.92 -12.30
C ALA A 30 13.68 -1.16 -12.07
N GLU A 31 14.01 -2.28 -11.46
CA GLU A 31 15.38 -2.66 -11.15
C GLU A 31 15.76 -3.91 -11.93
N PHE A 32 16.93 -3.88 -12.55
CA PHE A 32 17.56 -5.02 -13.18
C PHE A 32 19.01 -5.11 -12.72
N VAL A 33 19.36 -6.19 -12.02
CA VAL A 33 20.71 -6.41 -11.51
C VAL A 33 21.33 -7.60 -12.23
N TYR A 34 22.50 -7.40 -12.82
CA TYR A 34 23.29 -8.48 -13.42
C TYR A 34 24.59 -8.66 -12.63
N ARG A 35 24.86 -9.87 -12.14
CA ARG A 35 26.07 -10.20 -11.38
C ARG A 35 26.91 -11.24 -12.14
N THR A 36 28.21 -10.99 -12.24
CA THR A 36 29.18 -11.89 -12.88
C THR A 36 30.05 -12.58 -11.82
N ALA A 37 29.43 -13.22 -10.84
CA ALA A 37 30.12 -13.97 -9.79
C ALA A 37 29.73 -15.45 -9.90
N ALA A 38 30.72 -16.35 -9.85
CA ALA A 38 30.55 -17.77 -10.17
C ALA A 38 29.67 -18.57 -9.19
N ASP A 39 29.26 -17.99 -8.07
CA ASP A 39 28.58 -18.66 -6.95
C ASP A 39 27.25 -17.98 -6.53
N SER A 40 26.69 -17.06 -7.33
CA SER A 40 25.39 -16.42 -6.99
C SER A 40 24.58 -16.03 -8.22
N LEU A 41 23.24 -16.12 -8.13
CA LEU A 41 22.25 -15.70 -9.12
C LEU A 41 22.76 -14.58 -10.06
N ASN A 42 22.77 -14.86 -11.37
CA ASN A 42 23.39 -13.98 -12.34
C ASN A 42 22.51 -12.77 -12.72
N THR A 43 21.19 -12.83 -12.49
CA THR A 43 20.26 -11.78 -12.92
C THR A 43 19.08 -11.66 -11.95
N TYR A 44 18.64 -10.43 -11.66
CA TYR A 44 17.45 -10.13 -10.85
C TYR A 44 16.61 -9.08 -11.59
N PHE A 45 15.30 -9.22 -11.55
CA PHE A 45 14.36 -8.22 -12.05
C PHE A 45 13.27 -7.97 -11.01
N SER A 46 13.03 -6.70 -10.70
CA SER A 46 11.92 -6.26 -9.86
C SER A 46 11.27 -5.03 -10.48
N ASN A 47 9.94 -4.99 -10.46
CA ASN A 47 9.15 -3.83 -10.82
C ASN A 47 8.20 -3.51 -9.67
N GLU A 48 8.29 -2.29 -9.16
CA GLU A 48 7.42 -1.77 -8.12
C GLU A 48 6.56 -0.64 -8.69
N PHE A 49 5.26 -0.71 -8.45
CA PHE A 49 4.32 0.36 -8.73
C PHE A 49 3.51 0.67 -7.49
N GLY A 50 3.63 1.90 -6.98
CA GLY A 50 2.83 2.41 -5.88
C GLY A 50 2.02 3.62 -6.31
N PHE A 51 0.80 3.75 -5.81
CA PHE A 51 -0.09 4.87 -6.06
C PHE A 51 -0.85 5.24 -4.79
N ASN A 52 -0.99 6.53 -4.55
CA ASN A 52 -1.76 7.09 -3.46
C ASN A 52 -2.62 8.25 -3.99
N LEU A 53 -3.91 8.19 -3.65
CA LEU A 53 -4.92 9.19 -3.93
C LEU A 53 -5.46 9.72 -2.60
N ALA A 54 -5.34 11.02 -2.38
CA ALA A 54 -6.02 11.70 -1.28
C ALA A 54 -6.95 12.78 -1.83
N TYR A 55 -8.20 12.75 -1.37
CA TYR A 55 -9.20 13.76 -1.70
C TYR A 55 -10.12 13.99 -0.51
N ARG A 56 -10.07 15.20 0.06
CA ARG A 56 -10.80 15.60 1.27
C ARG A 56 -10.48 14.67 2.44
N GLU A 57 -11.51 14.09 3.07
CA GLU A 57 -11.36 13.17 4.16
C GLU A 57 -10.98 11.75 3.70
N PHE A 58 -11.01 11.47 2.40
CA PHE A 58 -10.74 10.13 1.88
C PHE A 58 -9.31 9.97 1.38
N ASN A 59 -8.74 8.80 1.63
CA ASN A 59 -7.50 8.35 1.02
C ASN A 59 -7.64 6.93 0.49
N PHE A 60 -6.88 6.63 -0.55
CA PHE A 60 -6.76 5.31 -1.13
C PHE A 60 -5.32 5.10 -1.55
N GLY A 61 -4.77 3.93 -1.25
CA GLY A 61 -3.43 3.56 -1.68
C GLY A 61 -3.40 2.13 -2.19
N MET A 62 -2.53 1.91 -3.17
CA MET A 62 -2.23 0.60 -3.70
C MET A 62 -0.74 0.50 -3.99
N LYS A 63 -0.17 -0.68 -3.74
CA LYS A 63 1.19 -1.03 -4.09
C LYS A 63 1.21 -2.42 -4.69
N PHE A 64 1.94 -2.54 -5.77
CA PHE A 64 2.05 -3.72 -6.59
C PHE A 64 3.53 -3.99 -6.84
N ILE A 65 3.94 -5.25 -6.67
CA ILE A 65 5.27 -5.72 -7.03
C ILE A 65 5.13 -6.85 -8.05
N ALA A 66 5.95 -6.77 -9.08
CA ALA A 66 6.19 -7.88 -9.99
C ALA A 66 7.69 -8.17 -10.03
N ASP A 67 8.07 -9.34 -9.56
CA ASP A 67 9.46 -9.75 -9.44
C ASP A 67 9.67 -11.16 -10.00
N LEU A 68 10.91 -11.46 -10.34
CA LEU A 68 11.32 -12.82 -10.70
C LEU A 68 11.95 -13.47 -9.47
N PRO A 69 11.49 -14.68 -9.07
CA PRO A 69 11.88 -15.31 -7.82
C PRO A 69 13.38 -15.57 -7.80
N LYS A 70 13.99 -15.23 -6.67
CA LYS A 70 15.43 -15.37 -6.44
C LYS A 70 15.81 -16.80 -6.03
N TYR A 71 14.87 -17.55 -5.47
CA TYR A 71 15.08 -18.87 -4.86
C TYR A 71 14.21 -19.94 -5.53
N SER A 72 14.72 -21.16 -5.62
CA SER A 72 13.92 -22.32 -6.04
C SER A 72 12.89 -22.70 -4.96
N ASN A 73 11.92 -23.54 -5.31
CA ASN A 73 10.90 -24.05 -4.38
C ASN A 73 11.48 -24.74 -3.13
N GLU A 74 12.77 -25.09 -3.12
CA GLU A 74 13.43 -25.72 -1.98
C GLU A 74 14.12 -24.71 -1.04
N GLN A 75 13.98 -23.38 -1.25
CA GLN A 75 14.49 -22.28 -0.41
C GLN A 75 16.00 -22.27 -0.10
N THR A 76 16.75 -23.33 -0.45
CA THR A 76 18.20 -23.47 -0.24
C THR A 76 19.04 -23.33 -1.51
N GLU A 77 18.41 -23.19 -2.68
CA GLU A 77 19.10 -23.09 -3.98
C GLU A 77 18.67 -21.84 -4.75
N LEU A 78 19.64 -21.03 -5.17
CA LEU A 78 19.47 -19.90 -6.08
C LEU A 78 19.16 -20.43 -7.49
N MET A 79 18.22 -19.81 -8.21
CA MET A 79 17.87 -20.24 -9.58
C MET A 79 18.94 -19.85 -10.61
N ASP A 80 19.60 -20.81 -11.24
CA ASP A 80 20.64 -20.54 -12.25
C ASP A 80 20.11 -19.81 -13.51
N GLU A 81 18.86 -20.05 -13.90
CA GLU A 81 18.22 -19.41 -15.05
C GLU A 81 16.85 -18.79 -14.68
N ILE A 82 16.64 -17.54 -15.10
CA ILE A 82 15.34 -16.87 -15.01
C ILE A 82 14.43 -17.43 -16.10
N SER A 83 13.30 -18.04 -15.71
CA SER A 83 12.26 -18.45 -16.65
C SER A 83 11.20 -17.35 -16.79
N PRO A 84 10.78 -16.93 -18.00
CA PRO A 84 9.69 -15.97 -18.17
C PRO A 84 8.36 -16.42 -17.54
N GLY A 85 8.18 -17.71 -17.30
CA GLY A 85 6.99 -18.29 -16.67
C GLY A 85 6.98 -18.20 -15.13
N SER A 86 8.07 -17.75 -14.50
CA SER A 86 8.16 -17.66 -13.03
C SER A 86 7.89 -16.25 -12.50
N LEU A 87 7.34 -15.33 -13.30
CA LEU A 87 6.98 -13.99 -12.85
C LEU A 87 6.01 -14.07 -11.66
N SER A 88 6.47 -13.64 -10.50
CA SER A 88 5.63 -13.43 -9.33
C SER A 88 4.97 -12.06 -9.45
N VAL A 89 3.71 -12.00 -9.06
CA VAL A 89 2.91 -10.78 -9.13
C VAL A 89 2.07 -10.71 -7.86
N GLU A 90 2.34 -9.70 -7.03
CA GLU A 90 1.72 -9.58 -5.72
C GLU A 90 1.19 -8.18 -5.45
N TRP A 91 0.03 -8.13 -4.80
CA TRP A 91 -0.55 -6.93 -4.24
C TRP A 91 -0.04 -6.75 -2.82
N GLU A 92 1.04 -5.97 -2.67
CA GLU A 92 1.70 -5.76 -1.40
C GLU A 92 0.89 -4.83 -0.48
N GLU A 93 0.25 -3.79 -1.04
CA GLU A 93 -0.61 -2.88 -0.27
C GLU A 93 -1.90 -2.59 -1.01
N LEU A 94 -3.03 -2.64 -0.29
CA LEU A 94 -4.29 -2.10 -0.75
C LEU A 94 -5.06 -1.56 0.45
N TYR A 95 -5.35 -0.26 0.44
CA TYR A 95 -6.10 0.36 1.52
C TYR A 95 -7.00 1.50 1.08
N ALA A 96 -8.00 1.75 1.92
CA ALA A 96 -8.83 2.94 1.88
C ALA A 96 -9.01 3.48 3.30
N GLY A 97 -8.99 4.80 3.42
CA GLY A 97 -9.16 5.49 4.68
C GLY A 97 -10.11 6.66 4.59
N PHE A 98 -10.70 6.99 5.73
CA PHE A 98 -11.50 8.18 5.97
C PHE A 98 -11.02 8.85 7.25
N ALA A 99 -10.66 10.12 7.21
CA ALA A 99 -10.20 10.88 8.38
C ALA A 99 -10.87 12.25 8.42
N ARG A 100 -11.55 12.53 9.53
CA ARG A 100 -12.22 13.80 9.78
C ARG A 100 -12.12 14.20 11.24
N ASP A 101 -11.66 15.42 11.48
CA ASP A 101 -11.50 16.00 12.81
C ASP A 101 -10.68 15.07 13.73
N GLU A 102 -11.30 14.52 14.78
CA GLU A 102 -10.65 13.65 15.78
C GLU A 102 -10.81 12.15 15.43
N PHE A 103 -11.54 11.82 14.36
CA PHE A 103 -11.91 10.45 14.01
C PHE A 103 -11.24 10.02 12.70
N SER A 104 -10.66 8.82 12.70
CA SER A 104 -10.21 8.18 11.46
C SER A 104 -10.52 6.70 11.42
N VAL A 105 -10.77 6.21 10.22
CA VAL A 105 -10.97 4.81 9.88
C VAL A 105 -10.04 4.48 8.73
N HIS A 106 -9.36 3.34 8.82
CA HIS A 106 -8.54 2.78 7.76
C HIS A 106 -8.89 1.31 7.61
N VAL A 107 -9.07 0.87 6.37
CA VAL A 107 -9.39 -0.51 6.02
C VAL A 107 -8.45 -0.95 4.93
N GLY A 108 -7.78 -2.08 5.09
CA GLY A 108 -6.79 -2.52 4.12
C GLY A 108 -5.61 -3.25 4.73
N THR A 109 -4.54 -3.30 3.97
CA THR A 109 -3.20 -3.54 4.51
C THR A 109 -2.88 -2.44 5.51
N THR A 110 -2.56 -2.83 6.74
CA THR A 110 -2.19 -1.91 7.81
C THR A 110 -0.92 -2.37 8.49
N GLU A 111 -0.09 -1.41 8.88
CA GLU A 111 1.00 -1.64 9.81
C GLU A 111 0.48 -1.45 11.25
N GLU A 112 0.66 -2.45 12.10
CA GLU A 112 0.29 -2.33 13.50
C GLU A 112 1.15 -1.27 14.20
N THR A 113 0.52 -0.16 14.59
CA THR A 113 1.15 0.91 15.35
C THR A 113 0.51 0.97 16.74
N PHE A 114 1.30 0.78 17.80
CA PHE A 114 0.82 0.82 19.18
C PHE A 114 1.25 2.14 19.84
N GLY A 115 0.27 2.92 20.32
CA GLY A 115 0.51 4.16 21.06
C GLY A 115 1.05 5.33 20.21
N ASN A 116 1.71 6.30 20.86
CA ASN A 116 2.27 7.50 20.22
C ASN A 116 3.59 7.21 19.50
N GLY A 117 3.55 6.38 18.44
CA GLY A 117 4.63 6.30 17.46
C GLY A 117 5.54 5.07 17.53
N ILE A 118 5.14 3.97 18.20
CA ILE A 118 5.83 2.69 18.07
C ILE A 118 5.22 1.95 16.88
N VAL A 119 5.91 1.97 15.74
CA VAL A 119 5.58 1.18 14.56
C VAL A 119 6.28 -0.17 14.68
N PHE A 120 5.51 -1.26 14.76
CA PHE A 120 6.09 -2.59 14.83
C PHE A 120 6.44 -3.04 13.41
N ARG A 121 7.72 -2.92 13.03
CA ARG A 121 8.23 -3.39 11.73
C ARG A 121 8.47 -4.91 11.67
N SER A 122 8.00 -5.69 12.65
CA SER A 122 8.22 -7.14 12.66
C SER A 122 7.43 -7.89 11.60
N TYR A 123 6.69 -7.18 10.75
CA TYR A 123 6.03 -7.77 9.60
C TYR A 123 6.99 -8.02 8.44
N LYS A 124 8.13 -7.33 8.36
CA LYS A 124 9.08 -7.48 7.26
C LYS A 124 10.25 -8.34 7.70
N ASP A 125 10.23 -9.61 7.32
CA ASP A 125 11.41 -10.45 7.45
C ASP A 125 12.38 -10.11 6.30
N MET A 126 13.41 -9.30 6.60
CA MET A 126 14.41 -8.93 5.59
C MET A 126 15.33 -10.10 5.20
N GLU A 127 15.35 -11.17 5.98
CA GLU A 127 16.17 -12.36 5.73
C GLU A 127 15.45 -13.34 4.80
N PHE A 128 14.12 -13.39 4.87
CA PHE A 128 13.27 -14.26 4.05
C PHE A 128 12.41 -13.54 2.99
N ASP A 129 12.51 -12.20 2.88
CA ASP A 129 11.67 -11.35 2.01
C ASP A 129 10.14 -11.58 2.26
N GLU A 130 9.74 -12.01 3.46
CA GLU A 130 8.34 -12.26 3.82
C GLU A 130 7.66 -11.01 4.40
N ASP A 131 6.44 -10.74 3.93
CA ASP A 131 5.57 -9.66 4.39
C ASP A 131 4.38 -10.21 5.19
N HIS A 132 4.35 -9.95 6.49
CA HIS A 132 3.27 -10.35 7.40
C HIS A 132 2.30 -9.21 7.72
N ARG A 133 2.23 -8.16 6.88
CA ARG A 133 1.24 -7.09 7.09
C ARG A 133 -0.17 -7.68 7.08
N LEU A 134 -0.97 -7.24 8.05
CA LEU A 134 -2.30 -7.77 8.26
C LEU A 134 -3.32 -6.96 7.48
N GLN A 135 -4.27 -7.67 6.87
CA GLN A 135 -5.52 -7.08 6.42
C GLN A 135 -6.35 -6.74 7.66
N SER A 136 -6.53 -5.45 7.96
CA SER A 136 -7.24 -5.04 9.17
C SER A 136 -8.17 -3.85 8.94
N VAL A 137 -8.95 -3.56 9.99
CA VAL A 137 -9.75 -2.35 10.13
C VAL A 137 -9.24 -1.61 11.36
N LEU A 138 -8.67 -0.44 11.16
CA LEU A 138 -8.18 0.43 12.22
C LEU A 138 -9.14 1.61 12.39
N MET A 139 -9.62 1.82 13.62
CA MET A 139 -10.40 3.00 14.00
C MET A 139 -9.65 3.76 15.07
N ARG A 140 -9.49 5.07 14.90
CA ARG A 140 -8.81 5.95 15.85
C ARG A 140 -9.72 7.12 16.21
N TYR A 141 -9.72 7.46 17.50
CA TYR A 141 -10.34 8.66 18.04
C TYR A 141 -9.33 9.39 18.94
N ASP A 142 -9.00 10.63 18.61
CA ASP A 142 -8.01 11.46 19.31
C ASP A 142 -8.67 12.72 19.89
N GLY A 143 -9.73 12.51 20.67
CA GLY A 143 -10.42 13.57 21.39
C GLY A 143 -9.60 14.03 22.59
N LYS A 144 -9.43 15.35 22.75
CA LYS A 144 -8.89 15.90 24.01
C LYS A 144 -9.87 15.57 25.14
N LEU A 145 -9.44 14.70 26.06
CA LEU A 145 -10.12 14.54 27.35
C LEU A 145 -10.11 15.91 28.05
N LYS A 146 -11.29 16.49 28.23
CA LYS A 146 -11.50 17.69 29.05
C LYS A 146 -11.43 17.36 30.53
#